data_AF-A0A6H9HQ81-F1
#
_entry.id   AF-A0A6H9HQ81-F1
#
_cell.length_a   1.000
_cell.length_b   1.000
_cell.length_c   1.000
_cell.angle_alpha   90.00
_cell.angle_beta   90.00
_cell.angle_gamma   90.00
#
_symmetry.space_group_name_H-M   'P 1'
#
loop_
_entity.id
_entity.type
_entity.pdbx_description
1 polymer ?
#
loop_
_entity_poly.entity_id
_entity_poly.type
_entity_poly.pdbx_seq_one_letter_code
_entity_poly.pdbx_strand_id
1 'polypeptide(L)' 'MITPDAAGDAMLEATLRGAAYDCVVVGGGLRLPPKSLGLFEMVVNLVHTAVAFNTRPENTAEAAARQLVQS' A
#
# COMPACT_ATOMS: atom_id res chain seq x y z
N MET A 1 6.46 10.08 -6.58
CA MET A 1 6.68 9.79 -5.14
C MET A 1 5.44 10.32 -4.41
N ILE A 2 4.82 9.55 -3.54
CA ILE A 2 3.65 10.00 -2.78
C ILE A 2 4.14 10.95 -1.69
N THR A 3 3.57 12.15 -1.63
CA THR A 3 3.84 13.15 -0.59
C THR A 3 2.92 12.92 0.61
N PRO A 4 3.36 13.19 1.86
CA PRO A 4 2.52 13.06 3.05
C PRO A 4 1.63 14.30 3.24
N ASP A 5 0.87 14.66 2.21
CA ASP A 5 -0.02 15.82 2.17
C ASP A 5 -1.28 15.53 1.34
N ALA A 6 -2.21 16.49 1.30
CA ALA A 6 -3.48 16.35 0.59
C ALA A 6 -3.33 16.07 -0.92
N ALA A 7 -2.20 16.47 -1.52
CA ALA A 7 -1.93 16.15 -2.93
C ALA A 7 -1.55 14.67 -3.09
N GLY A 8 -0.79 14.11 -2.15
CA GLY A 8 -0.51 12.68 -2.07
C GLY A 8 -1.77 11.84 -1.90
N ASP A 9 -2.67 12.26 -1.01
CA ASP A 9 -3.97 11.62 -0.77
C ASP A 9 -4.78 11.53 -2.06
N ALA A 10 -4.99 12.68 -2.72
CA ALA A 10 -5.81 12.77 -3.92
C ALA A 10 -5.21 11.95 -5.08
N MET A 11 -3.89 11.97 -5.23
CA MET A 11 -3.20 11.16 -6.24
C MET A 11 -3.38 9.66 -5.98
N LEU A 12 -3.23 9.23 -4.72
CA LEU A 12 -3.36 7.83 -4.34
C LEU A 12 -4.80 7.35 -4.49
N GLU A 13 -5.77 8.14 -4.05
CA GLU A 13 -7.19 7.82 -4.20
C GLU A 13 -7.58 7.69 -5.68
N ALA A 14 -7.19 8.66 -6.52
CA ALA A 14 -7.44 8.59 -7.96
C ALA A 14 -6.83 7.33 -8.60
N THR A 15 -5.62 6.96 -8.17
CA THR A 15 -4.94 5.74 -8.65
C THR A 15 -5.69 4.48 -8.24
N LEU A 16 -6.05 4.36 -6.96
CA LEU A 16 -6.75 3.19 -6.43
C LEU A 16 -8.17 3.04 -7.00
N ARG A 17 -8.81 4.14 -7.40
CA ARG A 17 -10.12 4.14 -8.08
C ARG A 17 -10.02 3.86 -9.59
N GLY A 18 -8.84 4.03 -10.19
CA GLY A 18 -8.63 3.89 -11.63
C GLY A 18 -8.66 2.45 -12.14
N ALA A 19 -8.56 1.45 -11.26
CA ALA A 19 -8.63 0.04 -11.61
C ALA A 19 -9.18 -0.80 -10.44
N ALA A 20 -9.66 -1.99 -10.75
CA ALA A 20 -9.95 -3.00 -9.73
C ALA A 20 -8.65 -3.70 -9.33
N TYR A 21 -8.32 -3.64 -8.04
CA TYR A 21 -7.16 -4.30 -7.47
C TYR A 21 -7.60 -5.37 -6.48
N ASP A 22 -7.11 -6.59 -6.64
CA ASP A 22 -7.37 -7.69 -5.69
C ASP A 22 -6.49 -7.60 -4.44
N CYS A 23 -5.35 -6.90 -4.54
CA CYS A 23 -4.43 -6.69 -3.43
C CYS A 23 -3.51 -5.49 -3.68
N VAL A 24 -3.14 -4.77 -2.62
CA VAL A 24 -2.10 -3.74 -2.62
C VAL A 24 -0.94 -4.19 -1.73
N VAL A 25 0.29 -4.14 -2.26
CA VAL A 25 1.50 -4.45 -1.47
C VAL A 25 2.10 -3.17 -0.90
N VAL A 26 2.24 -3.12 0.42
CA VAL A 26 2.86 -2.01 1.15
C VAL A 26 4.31 -2.36 1.52
N GLY A 27 5.23 -1.63 0.88
CA GLY A 27 6.67 -1.79 0.97
C GLY A 27 7.27 -1.56 2.37
N GLY A 28 8.36 -2.28 2.70
CA GLY A 28 9.15 -2.06 3.93
C GLY A 28 9.65 -0.63 4.10
N GLY A 29 10.04 0.02 3.01
CA GLY A 29 10.50 1.41 3.02
C GLY A 29 9.44 2.42 3.46
N LEU A 30 8.15 2.07 3.38
CA LEU A 30 7.04 2.94 3.81
C LEU A 30 6.65 2.70 5.27
N ARG A 31 6.67 1.45 5.76
CA ARG A 31 6.18 1.14 7.12
C ARG A 31 7.23 1.10 8.22
N LEU A 32 8.51 0.88 7.88
CA LEU A 32 9.57 0.66 8.88
C LEU A 32 10.14 1.97 9.45
N PRO A 33 10.36 3.03 8.66
CA PRO A 33 10.84 4.29 9.22
C PRO A 33 9.75 4.97 10.07
N PRO A 34 10.02 5.39 11.32
CA PRO A 34 9.02 6.09 12.14
C PRO A 34 8.50 7.39 11.50
N LYS A 35 9.37 8.07 10.74
CA LYS A 35 9.04 9.31 10.01
C LYS A 35 7.99 9.13 8.90
N SER A 36 7.72 7.89 8.47
CA SER A 36 6.73 7.60 7.44
C SER A 36 5.42 7.06 8.00
N LEU A 37 5.21 7.08 9.32
CA LEU A 37 3.98 6.61 9.97
C LEU A 37 2.73 7.32 9.41
N GLY A 38 2.74 8.65 9.30
CA GLY A 38 1.60 9.38 8.75
C GLY A 38 1.28 9.01 7.30
N LEU A 39 2.31 8.82 6.46
CA LEU A 39 2.13 8.35 5.08
C LEU A 39 1.64 6.90 5.04
N PHE A 40 2.10 6.06 5.96
CA PHE A 40 1.64 4.68 6.09
C PHE A 40 0.16 4.60 6.49
N GLU A 41 -0.26 5.37 7.50
CA GLU A 41 -1.65 5.48 7.94
C GLU A 41 -2.56 5.96 6.81
N MET A 42 -2.16 7.02 6.10
CA MET A 42 -2.86 7.51 4.92
C MET A 42 -3.07 6.41 3.88
N VAL A 43 -1.99 5.71 3.50
CA VAL A 43 -2.06 4.66 2.47
C VAL A 43 -3.00 3.54 2.90
N VAL A 44 -2.91 3.07 4.15
CA VAL A 44 -3.77 1.97 4.63
C VAL A 44 -5.24 2.40 4.69
N ASN A 45 -5.54 3.65 5.08
CA ASN A 45 -6.92 4.16 5.15
C ASN A 45 -7.58 4.30 3.78
N LEU A 46 -6.80 4.56 2.73
CA LEU A 46 -7.30 4.71 1.35
C LEU A 46 -7.46 3.38 0.61
N VAL A 47 -6.82 2.31 1.08
CA VAL A 47 -6.91 0.98 0.45
C VAL A 47 -8.15 0.26 0.94
N HIS A 48 -9.05 -0.07 0.01
CA HIS A 48 -10.29 -0.81 0.26
C HIS A 48 -10.24 -2.27 -0.21
N THR A 49 -9.05 -2.79 -0.50
CA THR A 49 -8.80 -4.18 -0.91
C THR A 49 -7.82 -4.85 0.05
N ALA A 50 -7.44 -6.10 -0.20
CA ALA A 50 -6.49 -6.81 0.65
C ALA A 50 -5.13 -6.09 0.69
N VAL A 51 -4.53 -5.99 1.88
CA VAL A 51 -3.22 -5.36 2.07
C VAL A 51 -2.17 -6.42 2.38
N ALA A 52 -1.13 -6.45 1.57
CA ALA A 52 0.02 -7.33 1.75
C ALA A 52 1.24 -6.56 2.23
N PHE A 53 1.93 -7.08 3.25
CA PHE A 53 3.22 -6.54 3.70
C PHE A 53 4.37 -7.45 3.25
N ASN A 54 5.29 -6.89 2.46
CA ASN A 54 6.54 -7.55 2.07
C ASN A 54 7.65 -7.24 3.10
N THR A 55 8.62 -8.10 3.35
CA THR A 55 9.74 -7.75 4.27
C THR A 55 10.98 -7.24 3.55
N ARG A 56 11.06 -7.51 2.24
CA ARG A 56 12.13 -7.09 1.33
C ARG A 56 11.56 -6.99 -0.09
N PRO A 57 12.17 -6.21 -1.01
CA PRO A 57 11.63 -6.03 -2.35
C PRO A 57 11.39 -7.35 -3.10
N GLU A 58 12.25 -8.34 -2.88
CA GLU A 58 12.25 -9.62 -3.59
C GLU A 58 11.06 -10.50 -3.22
N ASN A 59 10.41 -10.28 -2.06
CA ASN A 59 9.27 -11.10 -1.62
C ASN A 59 7.89 -10.48 -1.84
N THR A 60 7.80 -9.54 -2.79
CA THR A 60 6.57 -8.82 -3.11
C THR A 60 5.50 -9.76 -3.68
N ALA A 61 5.88 -10.69 -4.56
CA ALA A 61 4.96 -11.65 -5.17
C ALA A 61 4.38 -12.61 -4.12
N GLU A 62 5.24 -13.14 -3.25
CA GLU A 62 4.85 -14.01 -2.14
C GLU A 62 3.98 -13.28 -1.12
N ALA A 63 4.23 -11.97 -0.91
CA ALA A 63 3.38 -11.15 -0.05
C ALA A 63 1.95 -11.02 -0.61
N ALA A 64 1.82 -10.71 -1.91
CA ALA A 64 0.52 -10.64 -2.57
C ALA A 64 -0.19 -12.00 -2.56
N ALA A 65 0.52 -13.08 -2.91
CA ALA A 65 -0.04 -14.43 -2.99
C ALA A 65 -0.70 -14.86 -1.66
N ARG A 66 -0.12 -14.52 -0.50
CA ARG A 66 -0.73 -14.84 0.81
C ARG A 66 -2.12 -14.22 1.02
N GLN A 67 -2.41 -13.08 0.37
CA GLN A 67 -3.70 -12.41 0.46
C GLN A 67 -4.69 -12.93 -0.59
N LEU A 68 -4.20 -13.17 -1.82
CA LEU A 68 -5.04 -13.61 -2.94
C LEU A 68 -5.56 -15.04 -2.79
N VAL A 69 -4.83 -15.92 -2.09
CA VAL A 69 -5.24 -17.32 -1.88
C VAL A 69 -6.39 -17.44 -0.86
N GLN A 70 -6.74 -16.36 -0.14
CA GLN A 70 -7.82 -16.36 0.86
C GLN A 70 -9.13 -15.70 0.37
N SER A 71 -9.20 -15.28 -0.90
CA SER A 71 -10.36 -14.58 -1.48
C SER A 71 -11.21 -15.48 -2.38
#